data_AF-A0A7S0Z481-F1
#
_entry.id   AF-A0A7S0Z481-F1
#
_cell.length_a   1.000
_cell.length_b   1.000
_cell.length_c   1.000
_cell.angle_alpha   90.00
_cell.angle_beta   90.00
_cell.angle_gamma   90.00
#
_symmetry.space_group_name_H-M   'P 1'
#
loop_
_entity.id
_entity.type
_entity.pdbx_description
1 polymer ?
#
loop_
_entity_poly.entity_id
_entity_poly.type
_entity_poly.pdbx_seq_one_letter_code
_entity_poly.pdbx_strand_id
1 'polypeptide(L)'
;MPISGDWLVHFFVGVPRFRGILSRPTVGSYPEENEGYPSPDDALDIVINNRTARMTNLASPGPGGERRVYWEVFRDVGAVDFSFNFTSADEVDHLHMLVSAAEAVYVGDDASKAKALSLLGASDAPVSGKVVNAVDGRTLKPGRKVGNGYDTGIVVPEGTEATARLFVGSSRMDTLDVSGGEYGQAVRAGKYTCQTSFPGYYTFYEDDCLVKVPSGLEKNAVLSPFLNPGDARFLLVWGPTPSDLELRLAVPLPQWVKHGSMCVVRYTNTHCTAHSKHGKGKAKLEHTATGGYGPESISVRGWVTGKYVLRVKHHAGAREVGGLDRETNHDPALLNSGAEVQAYMVAGARRYHIGVHGYTSGVDWMVVRIDGDSQEVELCTPEICPPPGKWD
;
A
#
# COMPACT_ATOMS: atom_id res chain seq x y z
N MET A 1 -2.68 17.86 -4.66
CA MET A 1 -2.31 17.80 -3.23
C MET A 1 -2.84 19.04 -2.53
N PRO A 2 -3.93 18.93 -1.74
CA PRO A 2 -4.66 20.07 -1.19
C PRO A 2 -4.05 20.56 0.14
N ILE A 3 -2.73 20.76 0.18
CA ILE A 3 -2.04 21.26 1.37
C ILE A 3 -1.33 22.55 0.95
N SER A 4 -1.57 23.63 1.69
CA SER A 4 -0.96 24.93 1.40
C SER A 4 0.45 25.00 1.98
N GLY A 5 1.41 25.56 1.24
CA GLY A 5 2.75 25.80 1.74
C GLY A 5 3.80 25.91 0.65
N ASP A 6 5.06 25.84 1.07
CA ASP A 6 6.21 25.71 0.19
C ASP A 6 6.44 24.24 -0.14
N TRP A 7 6.42 23.92 -1.42
CA TRP A 7 6.59 22.58 -1.95
C TRP A 7 7.90 22.45 -2.68
N LEU A 8 8.54 21.32 -2.42
CA LEU A 8 9.73 20.89 -3.09
C LEU A 8 9.37 19.61 -3.85
N VAL A 9 8.98 19.75 -5.11
CA VAL A 9 8.36 18.64 -5.87
C VAL A 9 9.39 17.98 -6.75
N HIS A 10 9.71 16.73 -6.45
CA HIS A 10 10.45 15.84 -7.34
C HIS A 10 9.49 14.84 -7.97
N PHE A 11 9.58 14.65 -9.27
CA PHE A 11 9.08 13.42 -9.89
C PHE A 11 10.24 12.61 -10.44
N PHE A 12 10.16 11.31 -10.17
CA PHE A 12 11.07 10.31 -10.69
C PHE A 12 10.27 9.35 -11.56
N VAL A 13 10.88 8.91 -12.65
CA VAL A 13 10.36 7.85 -13.51
C VAL A 13 11.40 6.76 -13.51
N GLY A 14 11.00 5.58 -13.05
CA GLY A 14 11.77 4.36 -13.16
C GLY A 14 11.26 3.55 -14.34
N VAL A 15 12.18 3.07 -15.18
CA VAL A 15 11.91 1.93 -16.06
C VAL A 15 12.57 0.73 -15.38
N PRO A 16 11.81 -0.09 -14.63
CA PRO A 16 12.37 -1.20 -13.89
C PRO A 16 13.13 -2.17 -14.82
N ARG A 17 14.30 -2.65 -14.36
CA ARG A 17 15.01 -3.76 -15.02
C ARG A 17 14.47 -5.07 -14.46
N PHE A 18 13.50 -5.65 -15.13
CA PHE A 18 13.03 -7.00 -14.77
C PHE A 18 14.00 -8.05 -15.32
N ARG A 19 15.23 -8.16 -14.80
CA ARG A 19 16.08 -9.30 -15.18
C ARG A 19 15.46 -10.58 -14.61
N GLY A 20 15.07 -11.48 -15.52
CA GLY A 20 14.59 -12.82 -15.19
C GLY A 20 15.50 -13.51 -14.17
N ILE A 21 14.86 -14.11 -13.17
CA ILE A 21 15.46 -14.85 -12.06
C ILE A 21 16.12 -13.92 -11.01
N LEU A 22 15.31 -13.16 -10.27
CA LEU A 22 15.66 -12.86 -8.89
C LEU A 22 15.21 -14.03 -8.02
N SER A 23 16.16 -14.70 -7.37
CA SER A 23 15.94 -15.81 -6.42
C SER A 23 15.33 -15.38 -5.09
N ARG A 24 14.78 -14.16 -5.03
CA ARG A 24 14.09 -13.60 -3.86
C ARG A 24 12.90 -12.78 -4.36
N PRO A 25 11.69 -13.00 -3.82
CA PRO A 25 10.55 -12.13 -4.13
C PRO A 25 10.92 -10.70 -3.75
N THR A 26 10.95 -9.80 -4.73
CA THR A 26 11.12 -8.38 -4.50
C THR A 26 9.79 -7.79 -4.05
N VAL A 27 9.81 -6.97 -3.00
CA VAL A 27 8.63 -6.30 -2.46
C VAL A 27 8.28 -5.14 -3.41
N GLY A 28 7.47 -5.42 -4.44
CA GLY A 28 7.06 -4.44 -5.46
C GLY A 28 5.63 -3.91 -5.26
N SER A 29 5.40 -2.66 -5.67
CA SER A 29 4.08 -2.01 -5.73
C SER A 29 3.29 -2.34 -7.01
N TYR A 30 3.92 -3.00 -7.99
CA TYR A 30 3.43 -3.24 -9.36
C TYR A 30 3.73 -4.67 -9.85
N PRO A 31 3.06 -5.18 -10.91
CA PRO A 31 3.33 -6.51 -11.46
C PRO A 31 4.76 -6.57 -12.02
N GLU A 32 5.46 -7.66 -11.73
CA GLU A 32 6.79 -7.93 -12.27
C GLU A 32 6.66 -8.64 -13.63
N GLU A 33 6.55 -7.88 -14.73
CA GLU A 33 6.56 -8.44 -16.09
C GLU A 33 7.64 -7.77 -16.96
N ASN A 34 8.49 -8.60 -17.56
CA ASN A 34 9.69 -8.21 -18.31
C ASN A 34 9.49 -8.18 -19.83
N GLU A 35 8.43 -7.58 -20.36
CA GLU A 35 8.28 -7.53 -21.83
C GLU A 35 7.78 -6.18 -22.33
N GLY A 36 8.59 -5.53 -23.17
CA GLY A 36 8.34 -4.20 -23.72
C GLY A 36 9.23 -3.12 -23.09
N TYR A 37 10.03 -2.44 -23.92
CA TYR A 37 10.69 -1.18 -23.55
C TYR A 37 9.94 -0.02 -24.19
N PRO A 38 9.86 1.14 -23.53
CA PRO A 38 9.37 2.34 -24.19
C PRO A 38 10.15 2.58 -25.48
N SER A 39 9.47 3.08 -26.50
CA SER A 39 10.11 3.57 -27.71
C SER A 39 10.98 4.79 -27.39
N PRO A 40 12.07 5.05 -28.13
CA PRO A 40 12.79 6.31 -28.03
C PRO A 40 11.88 7.52 -28.35
N ASP A 41 10.83 7.28 -29.12
CA ASP A 41 9.85 8.27 -29.55
C ASP A 41 8.65 8.40 -28.59
N ASP A 42 8.54 7.51 -27.59
CA ASP A 42 7.55 7.66 -26.52
C ASP A 42 7.85 8.91 -25.68
N ALA A 43 6.79 9.56 -25.21
CA ALA A 43 6.88 10.78 -24.42
C ALA A 43 6.01 10.73 -23.16
N LEU A 44 6.51 11.37 -22.11
CA LEU A 44 5.79 11.61 -20.87
C LEU A 44 5.75 13.11 -20.58
N ASP A 45 4.58 13.72 -20.67
CA ASP A 45 4.33 15.08 -20.22
C ASP A 45 3.89 15.06 -18.75
N ILE A 46 4.62 15.77 -17.90
CA ILE A 46 4.28 16.00 -16.50
C ILE A 46 3.79 17.43 -16.41
N VAL A 47 2.51 17.61 -16.09
CA VAL A 47 1.91 18.93 -15.89
C VAL A 47 1.79 19.16 -14.40
N ILE A 48 2.33 20.25 -13.85
CA ILE A 48 2.11 20.67 -12.46
C ILE A 48 1.65 22.12 -12.44
N ASN A 49 0.49 22.42 -11.86
CA ASN A 49 -0.05 23.78 -11.77
C ASN A 49 0.04 24.53 -13.13
N ASN A 50 -0.35 23.85 -14.22
CA ASN A 50 -0.29 24.31 -15.63
C ASN A 50 1.12 24.48 -16.22
N ARG A 51 2.18 24.00 -15.56
CA ARG A 51 3.54 23.94 -16.09
C ARG A 51 3.84 22.55 -16.61
N THR A 52 4.23 22.43 -17.87
CA THR A 52 4.53 21.13 -18.49
C THR A 52 6.03 20.92 -18.58
N ALA A 53 6.51 19.79 -18.07
CA ALA A 53 7.81 19.23 -18.43
C ALA A 53 7.59 17.98 -19.28
N ARG A 54 8.25 17.91 -20.43
CA ARG A 54 8.21 16.74 -21.33
C ARG A 54 9.47 15.93 -21.17
N MET A 55 9.32 14.63 -20.96
CA MET A 55 10.37 13.64 -21.09
C MET A 55 10.19 12.89 -22.41
N THR A 56 11.27 12.73 -23.15
CA THR A 56 11.36 11.88 -24.35
C THR A 56 12.47 10.86 -24.16
N ASN A 57 12.63 9.92 -25.10
CA ASN A 57 13.66 8.89 -25.04
C ASN A 57 13.55 8.03 -23.76
N LEU A 58 12.32 7.56 -23.50
CA LEU A 58 12.02 6.69 -22.37
C LEU A 58 12.73 5.31 -22.50
N ALA A 59 13.12 4.93 -23.72
CA ALA A 59 13.85 3.71 -24.06
C ALA A 59 15.27 3.58 -23.48
N SER A 60 15.86 4.69 -23.03
CA SER A 60 17.27 4.73 -22.59
C SER A 60 17.40 4.97 -21.09
N PRO A 61 16.85 4.10 -20.22
CA PRO A 61 17.22 4.15 -18.82
C PRO A 61 18.67 3.72 -18.75
N GLY A 62 19.54 4.65 -18.35
CA GLY A 62 20.81 4.26 -17.73
C GLY A 62 20.56 3.15 -16.70
N PRO A 63 21.56 2.30 -16.42
CA PRO A 63 21.35 1.01 -15.78
C PRO A 63 20.50 1.06 -14.51
N GLY A 64 19.22 0.65 -14.60
CA GLY A 64 18.33 0.40 -13.46
C GLY A 64 18.11 1.56 -12.50
N GLY A 65 18.23 2.81 -12.95
CA GLY A 65 18.10 3.99 -12.10
C GLY A 65 16.79 4.73 -12.32
N GLU A 66 16.11 5.09 -11.24
CA GLU A 66 15.11 6.16 -11.25
C GLU A 66 15.71 7.43 -11.86
N ARG A 67 15.08 7.99 -12.88
CA ARG A 67 15.48 9.28 -13.45
C ARG A 67 14.61 10.36 -12.87
N ARG A 68 15.22 11.40 -12.30
CA ARG A 68 14.49 12.63 -11.96
C ARG A 68 14.06 13.32 -13.24
N VAL A 69 12.75 13.49 -13.41
CA VAL A 69 12.12 14.00 -14.63
C VAL A 69 11.48 15.35 -14.43
N TYR A 70 11.14 15.68 -13.19
CA TYR A 70 10.65 16.98 -12.80
C TYR A 70 11.30 17.42 -11.50
N TRP A 71 11.60 18.70 -11.41
CA TRP A 71 12.04 19.34 -10.19
C TRP A 71 11.60 20.79 -10.16
N GLU A 72 10.83 21.17 -9.13
CA GLU A 72 10.52 22.58 -8.93
C GLU A 72 10.19 22.91 -7.46
N VAL A 73 10.47 24.17 -7.10
CA VAL A 73 10.02 24.77 -5.85
C VAL A 73 8.77 25.57 -6.13
N PHE A 74 7.64 25.19 -5.54
CA PHE A 74 6.43 26.01 -5.53
C PHE A 74 6.33 26.70 -4.18
N ARG A 75 6.29 28.04 -4.17
CA ARG A 75 6.15 28.79 -2.92
C ARG A 75 4.75 29.31 -2.75
N ASP A 76 4.26 29.30 -1.52
CA ASP A 76 2.96 29.85 -1.14
C ASP A 76 1.78 29.34 -1.99
N VAL A 77 1.83 28.09 -2.47
CA VAL A 77 0.75 27.52 -3.26
C VAL A 77 -0.30 26.88 -2.37
N GLY A 78 -1.58 27.10 -2.67
CA GLY A 78 -2.70 26.50 -1.93
C GLY A 78 -2.88 25.01 -2.20
N ALA A 79 -2.44 24.56 -3.37
CA ALA A 79 -2.39 23.16 -3.76
C ALA A 79 -1.32 22.93 -4.83
N VAL A 80 -0.85 21.70 -4.94
CA VAL A 80 -0.05 21.22 -6.07
C VAL A 80 -0.90 20.22 -6.85
N ASP A 81 -1.43 20.65 -7.99
CA ASP A 81 -2.16 19.79 -8.91
C ASP A 81 -1.20 19.30 -9.99
N PHE A 82 -1.26 18.01 -10.30
CA PHE A 82 -0.41 17.45 -11.34
C PHE A 82 -1.14 16.39 -12.16
N SER A 83 -0.70 16.22 -13.40
CA SER A 83 -1.11 15.13 -14.28
C SER A 83 0.09 14.60 -15.06
N PHE A 84 -0.05 13.36 -15.53
CA PHE A 84 0.95 12.69 -16.35
C PHE A 84 0.26 12.24 -17.62
N ASN A 85 0.69 12.74 -18.77
CA ASN A 85 0.17 12.35 -20.07
C ASN A 85 1.25 11.56 -20.80
N PHE A 86 1.01 10.27 -20.99
CA PHE A 86 1.88 9.42 -21.80
C PHE A 86 1.40 9.40 -23.24
N THR A 87 2.34 9.44 -24.17
CA THR A 87 2.11 9.25 -25.60
C THR A 87 3.04 8.15 -26.07
N SER A 88 2.50 7.06 -26.62
CA SER A 88 3.31 6.05 -27.28
C SER A 88 3.37 6.32 -28.78
N ALA A 89 4.57 6.22 -29.36
CA ALA A 89 4.78 6.38 -30.80
C ALA A 89 4.42 5.12 -31.59
N ASP A 90 4.37 3.97 -30.92
CA ASP A 90 4.33 2.67 -31.57
C ASP A 90 2.88 2.13 -31.74
N GLU A 91 1.86 2.91 -31.32
CA GLU A 91 0.44 2.50 -31.20
C GLU A 91 0.27 1.17 -30.44
N VAL A 92 1.23 0.87 -29.58
CA VAL A 92 1.30 -0.40 -28.90
C VAL A 92 0.28 -0.39 -27.75
N ASP A 93 -0.87 -1.00 -27.99
CA ASP A 93 -1.95 -1.22 -27.02
C ASP A 93 -1.51 -1.98 -25.75
N HIS A 94 -0.30 -2.53 -25.71
CA HIS A 94 0.26 -3.26 -24.56
C HIS A 94 1.21 -2.44 -23.68
N LEU A 95 1.46 -1.16 -24.00
CA LEU A 95 2.33 -0.30 -23.21
C LEU A 95 1.49 0.75 -22.47
N HIS A 96 1.45 0.63 -21.15
CA HIS A 96 0.69 1.54 -20.31
C HIS A 96 1.52 2.04 -19.14
N MET A 97 1.42 3.33 -18.89
CA MET A 97 1.99 3.95 -17.70
C MET A 97 0.98 3.85 -16.56
N LEU A 98 1.35 3.13 -15.51
CA LEU A 98 0.60 3.12 -14.27
C LEU A 98 1.05 4.28 -13.41
N VAL A 99 0.28 5.36 -13.50
CA VAL A 99 0.45 6.54 -12.67
C VAL A 99 -0.37 6.37 -11.41
N SER A 100 0.30 6.17 -10.29
CA SER A 100 -0.24 6.57 -9.00
C SER A 100 0.16 8.03 -8.75
N ALA A 101 -0.53 8.70 -7.83
CA ALA A 101 -0.26 10.10 -7.57
C ALA A 101 1.07 10.36 -6.78
N ALA A 102 1.97 9.37 -6.72
CA ALA A 102 3.37 9.54 -6.27
C ALA A 102 4.40 8.64 -7.01
N GLU A 103 3.96 7.79 -7.95
CA GLU A 103 4.83 6.85 -8.66
C GLU A 103 4.25 6.58 -10.05
N ALA A 104 5.07 6.72 -11.09
CA ALA A 104 4.70 6.32 -12.45
C ALA A 104 5.58 5.13 -12.84
N VAL A 105 4.95 3.96 -12.97
CA VAL A 105 5.63 2.72 -13.37
C VAL A 105 5.16 2.30 -14.74
N TYR A 106 6.14 2.00 -15.59
CA TYR A 106 5.90 1.41 -16.88
C TYR A 106 5.63 -0.08 -16.73
N VAL A 107 4.53 -0.56 -17.30
CA VAL A 107 4.24 -1.99 -17.37
C VAL A 107 3.96 -2.35 -18.82
N GLY A 108 4.73 -3.29 -19.35
CA GLY A 108 4.52 -3.86 -20.69
C GLY A 108 3.96 -5.27 -20.60
N ASP A 109 3.14 -5.64 -21.59
CA ASP A 109 2.40 -6.90 -21.64
C ASP A 109 3.04 -7.98 -22.50
N ASP A 110 3.13 -9.20 -21.95
CA ASP A 110 3.45 -10.44 -22.67
C ASP A 110 2.19 -11.03 -23.36
N ALA A 111 0.98 -10.60 -22.97
CA ALA A 111 -0.25 -11.15 -23.52
C ALA A 111 -1.00 -10.12 -24.37
N SER A 112 -1.29 -10.48 -25.62
CA SER A 112 -2.40 -9.82 -26.29
C SER A 112 -3.65 -9.99 -25.43
N LYS A 113 -4.56 -9.01 -25.43
CA LYS A 113 -5.83 -9.10 -24.68
C LYS A 113 -6.58 -10.42 -24.94
N ALA A 114 -6.42 -11.01 -26.13
CA ALA A 114 -6.94 -12.33 -26.47
C ALA A 114 -6.29 -13.49 -25.68
N LYS A 115 -4.96 -13.48 -25.51
CA LYS A 115 -4.23 -14.45 -24.67
C LYS A 115 -4.62 -14.27 -23.20
N ALA A 116 -4.69 -13.04 -22.70
CA ALA A 116 -5.14 -12.74 -21.34
C ALA A 116 -6.58 -13.25 -21.09
N LEU A 117 -7.49 -13.02 -22.04
CA LEU A 117 -8.87 -13.51 -21.98
C LEU A 117 -8.97 -15.05 -21.96
N SER A 118 -8.03 -15.74 -22.60
CA SER A 118 -8.00 -17.21 -22.63
C SER A 118 -7.61 -17.87 -21.29
N LEU A 119 -7.02 -17.09 -20.38
CA LEU A 119 -6.66 -17.55 -19.02
C LEU A 119 -7.84 -17.46 -18.04
N LEU A 120 -8.94 -16.83 -18.46
CA LEU A 120 -10.15 -16.66 -17.66
C LEU A 120 -11.19 -17.73 -17.99
N GLY A 121 -12.05 -18.00 -17.02
CA GLY A 121 -13.22 -18.85 -17.19
C GLY A 121 -14.24 -18.25 -18.16
N ALA A 122 -15.12 -19.12 -18.69
CA ALA A 122 -16.15 -18.72 -19.65
C ALA A 122 -17.39 -18.08 -19.01
N SER A 123 -17.53 -18.16 -17.68
CA SER A 123 -18.70 -17.68 -16.95
C SER A 123 -18.36 -16.44 -16.14
N ASP A 124 -19.30 -15.49 -16.10
CA ASP A 124 -19.17 -14.30 -15.29
C ASP A 124 -19.60 -14.57 -13.83
N ALA A 125 -18.99 -13.84 -12.91
CA ALA A 125 -19.33 -13.83 -11.49
C ALA A 125 -19.19 -12.40 -10.94
N PRO A 126 -19.92 -12.05 -9.86
CA PRO A 126 -19.91 -10.67 -9.35
C PRO A 126 -18.56 -10.32 -8.73
N VAL A 127 -18.08 -9.11 -8.99
CA VAL A 127 -17.01 -8.45 -8.24
C VAL A 127 -17.61 -7.22 -7.59
N SER A 128 -17.45 -7.07 -6.29
CA SER A 128 -18.00 -5.94 -5.54
C SER A 128 -17.10 -5.49 -4.41
N GLY A 129 -17.31 -4.26 -3.97
CA GLY A 129 -16.56 -3.71 -2.85
C GLY A 129 -16.75 -2.22 -2.64
N LYS A 130 -16.03 -1.71 -1.64
CA LYS A 130 -15.98 -0.28 -1.32
C LYS A 130 -14.56 0.24 -1.48
N VAL A 131 -14.46 1.51 -1.84
CA VAL A 131 -13.24 2.28 -1.84
C VAL A 131 -13.16 3.01 -0.51
N VAL A 132 -12.22 2.62 0.36
CA VAL A 132 -12.20 3.01 1.77
C VAL A 132 -10.92 3.74 2.12
N ASN A 133 -11.03 4.77 2.95
CA ASN A 133 -9.89 5.48 3.52
C ASN A 133 -9.27 4.69 4.69
N ALA A 134 -7.98 4.37 4.58
CA ALA A 134 -7.20 3.68 5.60
C ALA A 134 -7.17 4.41 6.96
N VAL A 135 -7.33 5.73 6.98
CA VAL A 135 -7.17 6.57 8.17
C VAL A 135 -8.37 6.52 9.09
N ASP A 136 -9.58 6.36 8.56
CA ASP A 136 -10.83 6.47 9.34
C ASP A 136 -11.90 5.45 8.95
N GLY A 137 -11.59 4.53 8.03
CA GLY A 137 -12.49 3.48 7.57
C GLY A 137 -13.68 4.00 6.75
N ARG A 138 -13.69 5.28 6.37
CA ARG A 138 -14.83 5.87 5.63
C ARG A 138 -14.68 5.64 4.14
N THR A 139 -15.81 5.36 3.48
CA THR A 139 -15.90 5.32 2.02
C THR A 139 -15.48 6.66 1.39
N LEU A 140 -14.61 6.59 0.38
CA LEU A 140 -14.17 7.72 -0.43
C LEU A 140 -15.23 8.02 -1.49
N LYS A 141 -16.05 9.04 -1.25
CA LYS A 141 -17.11 9.46 -2.16
C LYS A 141 -17.29 10.98 -2.20
N PRO A 142 -17.81 11.55 -3.29
CA PRO A 142 -18.04 13.00 -3.43
C PRO A 142 -18.71 13.64 -2.21
N GLY A 143 -18.20 14.80 -1.79
CA GLY A 143 -18.73 15.59 -0.68
C GLY A 143 -18.46 15.03 0.72
N ARG A 144 -17.86 13.84 0.85
CA ARG A 144 -17.58 13.24 2.17
C ARG A 144 -16.35 13.85 2.83
N LYS A 145 -16.47 14.24 4.11
CA LYS A 145 -15.31 14.54 4.96
C LYS A 145 -14.64 13.26 5.46
N VAL A 146 -13.37 13.10 5.13
CA VAL A 146 -12.52 11.95 5.48
C VAL A 146 -11.21 12.42 6.15
N GLY A 147 -10.58 11.57 6.95
CA GLY A 147 -9.31 11.86 7.60
C GLY A 147 -8.13 11.77 6.62
N ASN A 148 -7.16 12.68 6.72
CA ASN A 148 -5.89 12.58 5.98
C ASN A 148 -4.75 11.95 6.82
N GLY A 149 -5.04 11.61 8.08
CA GLY A 149 -4.11 11.09 9.06
C GLY A 149 -3.30 12.18 9.75
N TYR A 150 -3.79 13.42 9.71
CA TYR A 150 -3.32 14.62 10.40
C TYR A 150 -4.49 15.27 11.15
N ASP A 151 -4.24 16.42 11.79
CA ASP A 151 -5.22 17.06 12.69
C ASP A 151 -6.41 17.67 11.92
N THR A 152 -6.37 17.68 10.59
CA THR A 152 -7.43 18.16 9.70
C THR A 152 -8.03 17.02 8.89
N GLY A 153 -9.34 17.07 8.61
CA GLY A 153 -9.95 16.21 7.60
C GLY A 153 -9.96 16.92 6.24
N ILE A 154 -10.07 16.16 5.17
CA ILE A 154 -10.30 16.67 3.81
C ILE A 154 -11.73 16.36 3.38
N VAL A 155 -12.34 17.26 2.61
CA VAL A 155 -13.61 16.98 1.92
C VAL A 155 -13.25 16.46 0.54
N VAL A 156 -13.77 15.28 0.19
CA VAL A 156 -13.64 14.75 -1.17
C VAL A 156 -14.35 15.71 -2.13
N PRO A 157 -13.66 16.25 -3.15
CA PRO A 157 -14.28 17.19 -4.08
C PRO A 157 -15.47 16.57 -4.81
N GLU A 158 -16.47 17.40 -5.11
CA GLU A 158 -17.60 16.98 -5.94
C GLU A 158 -17.12 16.45 -7.29
N GLY A 159 -17.76 15.40 -7.80
CA GLY A 159 -17.40 14.76 -9.08
C GLY A 159 -16.10 13.95 -9.06
N THR A 160 -15.42 13.78 -7.91
CA THR A 160 -14.24 12.92 -7.79
C THR A 160 -14.66 11.50 -7.42
N GLU A 161 -14.44 10.55 -8.32
CA GLU A 161 -14.65 9.12 -8.09
C GLU A 161 -13.33 8.36 -8.18
N ALA A 162 -13.28 7.19 -7.54
CA ALA A 162 -12.14 6.29 -7.70
C ALA A 162 -12.14 5.66 -9.09
N THR A 163 -11.00 5.10 -9.49
CA THR A 163 -10.94 4.19 -10.63
C THR A 163 -10.50 2.82 -10.16
N ALA A 164 -11.33 1.80 -10.38
CA ALA A 164 -11.02 0.41 -10.09
C ALA A 164 -10.87 -0.38 -11.40
N ARG A 165 -9.83 -1.20 -11.51
CA ARG A 165 -9.45 -1.93 -12.73
C ARG A 165 -9.02 -3.34 -12.40
N LEU A 166 -9.29 -4.25 -13.32
CA LEU A 166 -8.86 -5.64 -13.26
C LEU A 166 -7.91 -5.94 -14.41
N PHE A 167 -6.82 -6.63 -14.09
CA PHE A 167 -5.78 -7.01 -15.04
C PHE A 167 -5.52 -8.51 -15.01
N VAL A 168 -5.07 -9.07 -16.12
CA VAL A 168 -4.47 -10.40 -16.20
C VAL A 168 -3.07 -10.21 -16.76
N GLY A 169 -2.05 -10.50 -15.96
CA GLY A 169 -0.73 -9.93 -16.18
C GLY A 169 -0.81 -8.41 -16.16
N SER A 170 -0.39 -7.77 -17.23
CA SER A 170 -0.51 -6.32 -17.43
C SER A 170 -1.63 -5.90 -18.40
N SER A 171 -2.34 -6.87 -18.99
CA SER A 171 -3.52 -6.65 -19.83
C SER A 171 -4.70 -6.17 -19.01
N ARG A 172 -5.18 -4.94 -19.26
CA ARG A 172 -6.41 -4.44 -18.64
C ARG A 172 -7.63 -5.15 -19.22
N MET A 173 -8.28 -5.96 -18.38
CA MET A 173 -9.47 -6.71 -18.76
C MET A 173 -10.72 -5.87 -18.61
N ASP A 174 -10.90 -5.25 -17.44
CA ASP A 174 -12.09 -4.49 -17.07
C ASP A 174 -11.76 -3.20 -16.31
N THR A 175 -12.68 -2.25 -16.37
CA THR A 175 -12.75 -1.07 -15.48
C THR A 175 -14.10 -1.14 -14.78
N LEU A 176 -14.08 -1.23 -13.46
CA LEU A 176 -15.31 -1.37 -12.67
C LEU A 176 -15.97 -0.01 -12.49
N ASP A 177 -17.29 0.02 -12.62
CA ASP A 177 -18.08 1.22 -12.37
C ASP A 177 -18.04 1.57 -10.87
N VAL A 178 -17.34 2.66 -10.54
CA VAL A 178 -17.30 3.22 -9.19
C VAL A 178 -18.31 4.36 -9.10
N SER A 179 -19.23 4.28 -8.15
CA SER A 179 -20.21 5.34 -7.89
C SER A 179 -20.45 5.48 -6.40
N GLY A 180 -20.31 6.69 -5.87
CA GLY A 180 -20.50 6.92 -4.44
C GLY A 180 -19.50 6.16 -3.57
N GLY A 181 -18.32 5.84 -4.12
CA GLY A 181 -17.26 5.06 -3.48
C GLY A 181 -17.53 3.56 -3.35
N GLU A 182 -18.53 3.03 -4.04
CA GLU A 182 -18.80 1.59 -4.15
C GLU A 182 -18.61 1.14 -5.60
N TYR A 183 -18.19 -0.12 -5.80
CA TYR A 183 -18.12 -0.72 -7.13
C TYR A 183 -18.78 -2.10 -7.14
N GLY A 184 -19.32 -2.46 -8.30
CA GLY A 184 -20.03 -3.71 -8.49
C GLY A 184 -20.23 -4.02 -9.98
N GLN A 185 -19.69 -5.14 -10.45
CA GLN A 185 -19.86 -5.58 -11.84
C GLN A 185 -19.67 -7.09 -11.97
N ALA A 186 -20.37 -7.73 -12.90
CA ALA A 186 -20.07 -9.11 -13.27
C ALA A 186 -18.91 -9.15 -14.27
N VAL A 187 -17.90 -9.96 -13.99
CA VAL A 187 -16.73 -10.17 -14.86
C VAL A 187 -16.44 -11.66 -14.97
N ARG A 188 -15.67 -12.08 -15.98
CA ARG A 188 -15.31 -13.49 -16.13
C ARG A 188 -14.59 -14.01 -14.89
N ALA A 189 -14.97 -15.19 -14.42
CA ALA A 189 -14.28 -15.82 -13.30
C ALA A 189 -12.82 -16.13 -13.65
N GLY A 190 -11.93 -16.03 -12.67
CA GLY A 190 -10.50 -16.21 -12.89
C GLY A 190 -9.67 -15.42 -11.89
N LYS A 191 -8.35 -15.52 -12.05
CA LYS A 191 -7.38 -14.77 -11.25
C LYS A 191 -7.05 -13.47 -11.95
N TYR A 192 -7.17 -12.37 -11.22
CA TYR A 192 -6.83 -11.03 -11.66
C TYR A 192 -5.81 -10.40 -10.71
N THR A 193 -5.16 -9.37 -11.23
CA THR A 193 -4.60 -8.29 -10.44
C THR A 193 -5.65 -7.20 -10.30
N CYS A 194 -6.01 -6.82 -9.07
CA CYS A 194 -6.85 -5.65 -8.81
C CYS A 194 -6.02 -4.39 -8.62
N GLN A 195 -6.46 -3.28 -9.19
CA GLN A 195 -5.91 -1.96 -8.93
C GLN A 195 -7.03 -0.98 -8.64
N THR A 196 -6.87 -0.15 -7.61
CA THR A 196 -7.77 0.97 -7.35
C THR A 196 -6.97 2.23 -7.06
N SER A 197 -7.26 3.31 -7.77
CA SER A 197 -6.64 4.62 -7.56
C SER A 197 -7.67 5.68 -7.20
N PHE A 198 -7.23 6.64 -6.39
CA PHE A 198 -8.01 7.82 -6.00
C PHE A 198 -7.08 9.04 -5.88
N PRO A 199 -7.44 10.22 -6.41
CA PRO A 199 -6.58 11.41 -6.32
C PRO A 199 -6.19 11.77 -4.88
N GLY A 200 -4.89 11.95 -4.62
CA GLY A 200 -4.38 12.26 -3.28
C GLY A 200 -4.08 11.03 -2.39
N TYR A 201 -4.20 9.82 -2.95
CA TYR A 201 -3.97 8.56 -2.25
C TYR A 201 -2.95 7.69 -2.99
N TYR A 202 -2.25 6.84 -2.24
CA TYR A 202 -1.48 5.74 -2.81
C TYR A 202 -2.42 4.74 -3.47
N THR A 203 -2.02 4.19 -4.61
CA THR A 203 -2.81 3.21 -5.35
C THR A 203 -2.86 1.89 -4.60
N PHE A 204 -4.07 1.37 -4.40
CA PHE A 204 -4.28 0.01 -3.93
C PHE A 204 -3.98 -0.96 -5.08
N TYR A 205 -3.25 -2.03 -4.77
CA TYR A 205 -2.95 -3.08 -5.71
C TYR A 205 -2.86 -4.43 -4.99
N GLU A 206 -3.42 -5.45 -5.61
CA GLU A 206 -3.44 -6.84 -5.14
C GLU A 206 -3.25 -7.76 -6.37
N ASP A 207 -2.28 -8.66 -6.34
CA ASP A 207 -1.91 -9.56 -7.44
C ASP A 207 -2.71 -10.88 -7.46
N ASP A 208 -3.53 -11.16 -6.43
CA ASP A 208 -4.30 -12.39 -6.31
C ASP A 208 -5.80 -12.18 -6.03
N CYS A 209 -6.44 -11.37 -6.88
CA CYS A 209 -7.89 -11.25 -6.90
C CYS A 209 -8.55 -12.44 -7.61
N LEU A 210 -8.92 -13.47 -6.85
CA LEU A 210 -9.59 -14.65 -7.39
C LEU A 210 -11.12 -14.50 -7.41
N VAL A 211 -11.68 -14.33 -8.60
CA VAL A 211 -13.13 -14.28 -8.85
C VAL A 211 -13.66 -15.69 -9.09
N LYS A 212 -14.57 -16.19 -8.24
CA LYS A 212 -15.07 -17.58 -8.29
C LYS A 212 -16.54 -17.64 -8.72
N VAL A 213 -16.92 -18.66 -9.47
CA VAL A 213 -18.34 -18.95 -9.73
C VAL A 213 -18.92 -19.82 -8.60
N PRO A 214 -20.14 -19.57 -8.12
CA PRO A 214 -20.98 -18.39 -8.35
C PRO A 214 -20.73 -17.26 -7.34
N SER A 215 -19.84 -17.47 -6.35
CA SER A 215 -19.70 -16.62 -5.17
C SER A 215 -19.14 -15.23 -5.47
N GLY A 216 -18.46 -15.04 -6.59
CA GLY A 216 -17.80 -13.80 -6.96
C GLY A 216 -16.52 -13.53 -6.16
N LEU A 217 -16.20 -12.24 -6.06
CA LEU A 217 -15.19 -11.64 -5.21
C LEU A 217 -15.77 -10.41 -4.51
N GLU A 218 -15.83 -10.43 -3.19
CA GLU A 218 -16.10 -9.24 -2.37
C GLU A 218 -14.78 -8.79 -1.74
N LYS A 219 -14.31 -7.59 -2.08
CA LYS A 219 -13.03 -7.05 -1.58
C LYS A 219 -13.14 -5.54 -1.49
N ASN A 220 -12.81 -4.95 -0.35
CA ASN A 220 -12.66 -3.50 -0.23
C ASN A 220 -11.28 -3.06 -0.70
N ALA A 221 -11.23 -2.00 -1.50
CA ALA A 221 -9.99 -1.31 -1.83
C ALA A 221 -9.69 -0.27 -0.75
N VAL A 222 -8.73 -0.56 0.12
CA VAL A 222 -8.34 0.36 1.18
C VAL A 222 -7.15 1.22 0.72
N LEU A 223 -7.35 2.53 0.65
CA LEU A 223 -6.32 3.47 0.20
C LEU A 223 -5.82 4.35 1.34
N SER A 224 -4.51 4.60 1.33
CA SER A 224 -3.83 5.51 2.25
C SER A 224 -3.66 6.89 1.59
N PRO A 225 -4.08 8.01 2.23
CA PRO A 225 -3.71 9.35 1.78
C PRO A 225 -2.20 9.53 1.76
N PHE A 226 -1.69 10.40 0.90
CA PHE A 226 -0.27 10.74 0.90
C PHE A 226 0.22 11.27 2.24
N LEU A 227 1.46 10.91 2.54
CA LEU A 227 2.14 11.28 3.77
C LEU A 227 2.98 12.53 3.54
N ASN A 228 3.14 13.33 4.60
CA ASN A 228 4.18 14.35 4.62
C ASN A 228 5.56 13.67 4.53
N PRO A 229 6.55 14.34 3.91
CA PRO A 229 7.91 13.82 3.85
C PRO A 229 8.45 13.43 5.23
N GLY A 230 9.00 12.23 5.34
CA GLY A 230 9.54 11.70 6.60
C GLY A 230 8.56 10.94 7.47
N ASP A 231 7.25 11.06 7.22
CA ASP A 231 6.23 10.29 7.94
C ASP A 231 6.08 8.88 7.36
N ALA A 232 5.48 7.99 8.15
CA ALA A 232 5.12 6.65 7.73
C ALA A 232 3.69 6.27 8.12
N ARG A 233 3.12 5.33 7.39
CA ARG A 233 1.85 4.68 7.75
C ARG A 233 1.92 3.19 7.47
N PHE A 234 1.48 2.43 8.46
CA PHE A 234 1.30 0.98 8.39
C PHE A 234 -0.19 0.70 8.34
N LEU A 235 -0.62 -0.07 7.36
CA LEU A 235 -2.01 -0.43 7.12
C LEU A 235 -2.12 -1.96 7.15
N LEU A 236 -3.02 -2.47 7.98
CA LEU A 236 -3.38 -3.87 8.09
C LEU A 236 -4.74 -4.10 7.43
N VAL A 237 -4.81 -5.08 6.55
CA VAL A 237 -6.04 -5.66 6.00
C VAL A 237 -5.98 -7.19 6.12
N TRP A 238 -7.12 -7.86 6.19
CA TRP A 238 -7.17 -9.33 6.28
C TRP A 238 -8.46 -9.87 5.69
N GLY A 239 -8.67 -11.18 5.78
CA GLY A 239 -9.91 -11.84 5.37
C GLY A 239 -11.03 -11.75 6.42
N PRO A 240 -12.12 -12.51 6.23
CA PRO A 240 -13.23 -12.55 7.19
C PRO A 240 -12.90 -13.27 8.51
N THR A 241 -11.83 -14.06 8.54
CA THR A 241 -11.44 -14.87 9.70
C THR A 241 -9.94 -14.75 9.93
N PRO A 242 -9.48 -14.47 11.16
CA PRO A 242 -10.29 -14.21 12.34
C PRO A 242 -11.03 -12.86 12.24
N SER A 243 -12.02 -12.67 13.10
CA SER A 243 -12.83 -11.45 13.07
C SER A 243 -12.02 -10.20 13.48
N ASP A 244 -11.02 -10.36 14.35
CA ASP A 244 -10.29 -9.24 14.94
C ASP A 244 -8.77 -9.47 14.92
N LEU A 245 -8.10 -8.78 14.00
CA LEU A 245 -6.64 -8.63 13.99
C LEU A 245 -6.25 -7.22 14.43
N GLU A 246 -5.24 -7.14 15.28
CA GLU A 246 -4.74 -5.90 15.85
C GLU A 246 -3.33 -5.58 15.33
N LEU A 247 -3.17 -4.46 14.64
CA LEU A 247 -1.88 -3.89 14.29
C LEU A 247 -1.24 -3.27 15.53
N ARG A 248 0.01 -3.62 15.80
CA ARG A 248 0.77 -3.13 16.95
C ARG A 248 2.13 -2.63 16.54
N LEU A 249 2.51 -1.47 17.06
CA LEU A 249 3.82 -0.87 16.82
C LEU A 249 4.51 -0.59 18.15
N ALA A 250 5.58 -1.32 18.43
CA ALA A 250 6.48 -0.98 19.52
C ALA A 250 7.37 0.19 19.08
N VAL A 251 7.37 1.25 19.89
CA VAL A 251 8.12 2.49 19.68
C VAL A 251 9.26 2.54 20.69
N PRO A 252 10.50 2.87 20.25
CA PRO A 252 11.63 3.01 21.16
C PRO A 252 11.37 4.18 22.13
N LEU A 253 11.56 3.93 23.42
CA LEU A 253 11.61 4.99 24.42
C LEU A 253 13.06 5.43 24.65
N PRO A 254 13.31 6.72 24.94
CA PRO A 254 14.66 7.18 25.25
C PRO A 254 15.26 6.40 26.42
N GLN A 255 16.55 6.11 26.32
CA GLN A 255 17.37 5.32 27.26
C GLN A 255 17.30 5.73 28.75
N TRP A 256 16.75 6.90 29.07
CA TRP A 256 16.58 7.42 30.43
C TRP A 256 15.23 7.03 31.06
N VAL A 257 14.29 6.49 30.28
CA VAL A 257 13.09 5.80 30.78
C VAL A 257 13.53 4.39 31.18
N LYS A 258 13.07 3.91 32.34
CA LYS A 258 13.46 2.61 32.96
C LYS A 258 13.79 1.55 31.89
N HIS A 259 15.01 1.03 31.97
CA HIS A 259 15.60 0.03 31.08
C HIS A 259 14.56 -1.02 30.60
N GLY A 260 14.30 -1.03 29.29
CA GLY A 260 13.51 -2.06 28.62
C GLY A 260 12.02 -1.78 28.43
N SER A 261 11.49 -0.64 28.88
CA SER A 261 10.11 -0.27 28.54
C SER A 261 9.99 0.23 27.10
N MET A 262 9.12 -0.38 26.30
CA MET A 262 8.69 0.13 25.00
C MET A 262 7.27 0.66 25.12
N CYS A 263 6.97 1.75 24.42
CA CYS A 263 5.57 2.16 24.25
C CYS A 263 5.01 1.40 23.06
N VAL A 264 3.95 0.62 23.26
CA VAL A 264 3.31 -0.14 22.17
C VAL A 264 2.03 0.60 21.77
N VAL A 265 1.98 1.10 20.54
CA VAL A 265 0.74 1.58 19.94
C VAL A 265 -0.13 0.39 19.62
N ARG A 266 -1.36 0.39 20.14
CA ARG A 266 -2.36 -0.68 20.02
C ARG A 266 -3.75 -0.12 20.36
N TYR A 267 -4.82 -0.88 20.23
CA TYR A 267 -6.19 -0.41 20.51
C TYR A 267 -6.35 0.20 21.92
N THR A 268 -5.73 -0.43 22.92
CA THR A 268 -5.76 0.05 24.32
C THR A 268 -4.78 1.18 24.62
N ASN A 269 -3.82 1.45 23.73
CA ASN A 269 -2.86 2.53 23.84
C ASN A 269 -2.64 3.16 22.47
N THR A 270 -3.55 4.05 22.08
CA THR A 270 -3.68 4.52 20.70
C THR A 270 -2.60 5.50 20.27
N HIS A 271 -1.68 5.89 21.14
CA HIS A 271 -0.57 6.77 20.79
C HIS A 271 0.64 6.57 21.67
N CYS A 272 1.80 6.80 21.08
CA CYS A 272 3.08 6.84 21.76
C CYS A 272 3.78 8.14 21.37
N THR A 273 4.26 8.89 22.35
CA THR A 273 5.15 10.03 22.10
C THR A 273 6.52 9.69 22.65
N ALA A 274 7.52 9.68 21.78
CA ALA A 274 8.91 9.46 22.15
C ALA A 274 9.68 10.78 22.01
N HIS A 275 10.59 11.01 22.95
CA HIS A 275 11.47 12.16 22.96
C HIS A 275 12.90 11.68 22.75
N SER A 276 13.68 12.35 21.92
CA SER A 276 15.12 12.12 21.81
C SER A 276 15.86 13.46 21.93
N LYS A 277 17.19 13.39 22.08
CA LYS A 277 18.06 14.58 22.01
C LYS A 277 17.98 15.32 20.66
N HIS A 278 17.44 14.66 19.63
CA HIS A 278 17.37 15.18 18.26
C HIS A 278 15.94 15.50 17.79
N GLY A 279 14.91 15.30 18.63
CA GLY A 279 13.54 15.64 18.25
C GLY A 279 12.47 14.94 19.08
N LYS A 280 11.22 15.05 18.61
CA LYS A 280 10.05 14.34 19.14
C LYS A 280 9.47 13.47 18.04
N GLY A 281 9.18 12.22 18.37
CA GLY A 281 8.44 11.31 17.51
C GLY A 281 7.09 10.97 18.09
N LYS A 282 6.10 10.79 17.22
CA LYS A 282 4.73 10.43 17.60
C LYS A 282 4.27 9.28 16.74
N ALA A 283 3.86 8.19 17.35
CA ALA A 283 3.12 7.13 16.68
C ALA A 283 1.67 7.16 17.14
N LYS A 284 0.72 6.93 16.24
CA LYS A 284 -0.71 7.00 16.54
C LYS A 284 -1.48 5.94 15.76
N LEU A 285 -2.36 5.23 16.45
CA LEU A 285 -3.41 4.42 15.86
C LEU A 285 -4.50 5.33 15.29
N GLU A 286 -4.68 5.31 13.98
CA GLU A 286 -5.60 6.22 13.29
C GLU A 286 -7.02 5.66 13.25
N HIS A 287 -7.16 4.39 12.88
CA HIS A 287 -8.42 3.66 12.81
C HIS A 287 -8.19 2.22 13.25
N THR A 288 -9.16 1.66 13.98
CA THR A 288 -9.25 0.25 14.35
C THR A 288 -10.53 -0.32 13.78
N ALA A 289 -10.45 -1.54 13.27
CA ALA A 289 -11.59 -2.35 12.87
C ALA A 289 -11.60 -3.63 13.69
N THR A 290 -12.76 -3.98 14.25
CA THR A 290 -12.94 -5.17 15.12
C THR A 290 -13.79 -6.26 14.47
N GLY A 291 -14.27 -6.02 13.25
CA GLY A 291 -14.94 -7.01 12.41
C GLY A 291 -14.06 -7.21 11.19
N GLY A 292 -13.99 -8.45 10.69
CA GLY A 292 -13.02 -8.88 9.69
C GLY A 292 -12.93 -7.95 8.46
N TYR A 293 -11.93 -8.19 7.62
CA TYR A 293 -11.56 -7.33 6.48
C TYR A 293 -10.80 -6.03 6.81
N GLY A 294 -10.70 -5.65 8.07
CA GLY A 294 -10.05 -4.39 8.46
C GLY A 294 -10.74 -3.15 7.87
N PRO A 295 -10.02 -2.05 7.63
CA PRO A 295 -8.60 -1.85 7.88
C PRO A 295 -8.27 -1.43 9.32
N GLU A 296 -7.02 -1.63 9.72
CA GLU A 296 -6.43 -0.93 10.87
C GLU A 296 -5.15 -0.21 10.44
N SER A 297 -4.89 0.99 10.96
CA SER A 297 -3.69 1.73 10.56
C SER A 297 -3.00 2.50 11.69
N ILE A 298 -1.67 2.49 11.66
CA ILE A 298 -0.79 3.25 12.56
C ILE A 298 0.04 4.23 11.72
N SER A 299 0.06 5.51 12.10
CA SER A 299 0.99 6.51 11.57
C SER A 299 2.18 6.71 12.50
N VAL A 300 3.34 7.05 11.92
CA VAL A 300 4.53 7.53 12.63
C VAL A 300 4.91 8.88 12.04
N ARG A 301 5.01 9.89 12.91
CA ARG A 301 5.41 11.26 12.57
C ARG A 301 6.64 11.64 13.38
N GLY A 302 7.71 11.98 12.68
CA GLY A 302 9.02 12.17 13.31
C GLY A 302 9.57 10.87 13.87
N TRP A 303 10.59 10.32 13.23
CA TRP A 303 11.28 9.16 13.76
C TRP A 303 12.21 9.57 14.90
N VAL A 304 12.36 8.70 15.90
CA VAL A 304 13.40 8.84 16.92
C VAL A 304 14.36 7.67 16.83
N THR A 305 15.62 7.93 17.16
CA THR A 305 16.66 6.90 17.25
C THR A 305 16.21 5.71 18.09
N GLY A 306 16.35 4.51 17.52
CA GLY A 306 15.98 3.25 18.16
C GLY A 306 15.34 2.27 17.19
N LYS A 307 14.86 1.15 17.71
CA LYS A 307 14.22 0.11 16.91
C LYS A 307 12.73 0.11 17.13
N TYR A 308 11.98 0.23 16.04
CA TYR A 308 10.55 0.03 16.00
C TYR A 308 10.27 -1.41 15.60
N VAL A 309 9.25 -2.04 16.19
CA VAL A 309 8.84 -3.41 15.83
C VAL A 309 7.36 -3.41 15.50
N LEU A 310 7.05 -3.78 14.26
CA LEU A 310 5.69 -3.90 13.75
C LEU A 310 5.25 -5.37 13.84
N ARG A 311 4.10 -5.61 14.46
CA ARG A 311 3.48 -6.94 14.55
C ARG A 311 1.97 -6.85 14.38
N VAL A 312 1.38 -7.98 14.03
CA VAL A 312 -0.08 -8.18 13.98
C VAL A 312 -0.43 -9.22 15.03
N LYS A 313 -1.48 -8.99 15.80
CA LYS A 313 -1.94 -9.94 16.82
C LYS A 313 -3.38 -10.35 16.54
N HIS A 314 -3.68 -11.63 16.65
CA HIS A 314 -5.07 -12.08 16.73
C HIS A 314 -5.62 -11.72 18.13
N HIS A 315 -6.57 -10.77 18.19
CA HIS A 315 -6.99 -10.13 19.45
C HIS A 315 -7.63 -11.11 20.44
N ALA A 316 -8.63 -11.86 19.98
CA ALA A 316 -9.26 -12.94 20.75
C ALA A 316 -8.34 -14.15 20.94
N GLY A 317 -7.31 -14.24 20.08
CA GLY A 317 -6.33 -15.31 20.04
C GLY A 317 -6.95 -16.64 19.60
N ALA A 318 -6.14 -17.69 19.64
CA ALA A 318 -6.49 -18.99 19.08
C ALA A 318 -7.74 -19.64 19.70
N ARG A 319 -8.24 -19.13 20.84
CA ARG A 319 -9.51 -19.57 21.46
C ARG A 319 -10.73 -19.31 20.57
N GLU A 320 -10.70 -18.27 19.72
CA GLU A 320 -11.78 -18.01 18.75
C GLU A 320 -11.96 -19.19 17.78
N VAL A 321 -10.89 -19.95 17.51
CA VAL A 321 -10.85 -21.00 16.48
C VAL A 321 -10.44 -22.38 17.01
N GLY A 322 -10.60 -22.64 18.31
CA GLY A 322 -10.43 -23.98 18.89
C GLY A 322 -9.04 -24.30 19.47
N GLY A 323 -8.14 -23.32 19.53
CA GLY A 323 -6.83 -23.41 20.19
C GLY A 323 -5.65 -23.27 19.24
N LEU A 324 -4.45 -23.21 19.81
CA LEU A 324 -3.20 -23.25 19.04
C LEU A 324 -2.99 -24.66 18.49
N ASP A 325 -2.38 -24.73 17.31
CA ASP A 325 -1.87 -25.99 16.78
C ASP A 325 -0.85 -26.59 17.77
N ARG A 326 -1.03 -27.86 18.14
CA ARG A 326 -0.24 -28.49 19.21
C ARG A 326 1.17 -28.85 18.79
N GLU A 327 1.41 -29.04 17.50
CA GLU A 327 2.72 -29.44 16.97
C GLU A 327 3.60 -28.22 16.72
N THR A 328 3.00 -27.15 16.23
CA THR A 328 3.70 -25.95 15.78
C THR A 328 3.57 -24.76 16.74
N ASN A 329 2.64 -24.82 17.71
CA ASN A 329 2.33 -23.75 18.65
C ASN A 329 1.96 -22.42 17.96
N HIS A 330 1.29 -22.52 16.80
CA HIS A 330 0.81 -21.40 16.02
C HIS A 330 -0.71 -21.31 16.02
N ASP A 331 -1.22 -20.10 15.84
CA ASP A 331 -2.63 -19.85 15.59
C ASP A 331 -2.97 -20.10 14.11
N PRO A 332 -3.72 -21.16 13.78
CA PRO A 332 -4.03 -21.49 12.40
C PRO A 332 -4.95 -20.46 11.74
N ALA A 333 -5.81 -19.76 12.49
CA ALA A 333 -6.66 -18.72 11.92
C ALA A 333 -5.85 -17.49 11.57
N LEU A 334 -4.88 -17.11 12.40
CA LEU A 334 -3.95 -16.05 12.06
C LEU A 334 -3.20 -16.40 10.76
N LEU A 335 -2.62 -17.60 10.64
CA LEU A 335 -1.86 -17.98 9.44
C LEU A 335 -2.74 -18.01 8.16
N ASN A 336 -3.99 -18.44 8.28
CA ASN A 336 -4.94 -18.52 7.16
C ASN A 336 -5.75 -17.23 6.95
N SER A 337 -5.45 -16.17 7.69
CA SER A 337 -6.23 -14.94 7.65
C SER A 337 -6.09 -14.16 6.35
N GLY A 338 -5.07 -14.46 5.54
CA GLY A 338 -4.70 -13.61 4.41
C GLY A 338 -4.27 -12.20 4.84
N ALA A 339 -3.81 -12.03 6.08
CA ALA A 339 -3.37 -10.74 6.58
C ALA A 339 -2.22 -10.18 5.73
N GLU A 340 -2.38 -8.91 5.39
CA GLU A 340 -1.40 -8.12 4.67
C GLU A 340 -1.14 -6.82 5.43
N VAL A 341 0.15 -6.48 5.54
CA VAL A 341 0.59 -5.19 6.06
C VAL A 341 1.23 -4.37 4.94
N GLN A 342 0.64 -3.23 4.64
CA GLN A 342 1.20 -2.24 3.72
C GLN A 342 1.92 -1.16 4.51
N ALA A 343 3.21 -0.96 4.25
CA ALA A 343 4.05 0.07 4.86
C ALA A 343 4.35 1.16 3.83
N TYR A 344 3.81 2.36 4.06
CA TYR A 344 4.09 3.56 3.30
C TYR A 344 5.16 4.37 4.03
N MET A 345 6.33 4.54 3.44
CA MET A 345 7.48 5.25 4.02
C MET A 345 8.18 6.09 2.95
N VAL A 346 9.16 6.91 3.34
CA VAL A 346 9.95 7.72 2.39
C VAL A 346 10.63 6.87 1.32
N ALA A 347 11.09 5.66 1.70
CA ALA A 347 11.73 4.72 0.78
C ALA A 347 10.74 4.02 -0.20
N GLY A 348 9.45 4.33 -0.13
CA GLY A 348 8.41 3.75 -0.98
C GLY A 348 7.34 2.96 -0.20
N ALA A 349 6.45 2.32 -0.95
CA ALA A 349 5.43 1.42 -0.43
C ALA A 349 5.94 -0.03 -0.43
N ARG A 350 5.70 -0.75 0.66
CA ARG A 350 6.07 -2.17 0.81
C ARG A 350 4.87 -2.98 1.28
N ARG A 351 4.72 -4.21 0.81
CA ARG A 351 3.70 -5.16 1.28
C ARG A 351 4.34 -6.35 1.95
N TYR A 352 3.76 -6.76 3.07
CA TYR A 352 4.13 -7.96 3.80
C TYR A 352 2.90 -8.84 3.89
N HIS A 353 3.09 -10.14 3.69
CA HIS A 353 2.02 -11.13 3.69
C HIS A 353 2.32 -12.16 4.75
N ILE A 354 1.30 -12.51 5.52
CA ILE A 354 1.43 -13.57 6.52
C ILE A 354 1.84 -14.90 5.87
N GLY A 355 2.68 -15.67 6.56
CA GLY A 355 3.23 -16.94 6.06
C GLY A 355 4.34 -16.79 5.00
N VAL A 356 4.55 -15.60 4.45
CA VAL A 356 5.63 -15.29 3.50
C VAL A 356 6.71 -14.42 4.14
N HIS A 357 6.29 -13.38 4.86
CA HIS A 357 7.17 -12.35 5.40
C HIS A 357 7.16 -12.36 6.92
N GLY A 358 8.34 -12.28 7.54
CA GLY A 358 8.47 -12.34 8.99
C GLY A 358 8.20 -13.76 9.53
N TYR A 359 7.69 -13.87 10.76
CA TYR A 359 7.35 -15.17 11.35
C TYR A 359 6.18 -15.08 12.33
N THR A 360 5.49 -16.20 12.56
CA THR A 360 4.40 -16.30 13.54
C THR A 360 4.88 -16.97 14.83
N SER A 361 4.31 -16.59 15.97
CA SER A 361 4.59 -17.20 17.28
C SER A 361 3.36 -17.04 18.18
N GLY A 362 2.73 -18.15 18.56
CA GLY A 362 1.45 -18.09 19.28
C GLY A 362 0.39 -17.36 18.45
N VAL A 363 -0.11 -16.25 18.98
CA VAL A 363 -1.16 -15.41 18.36
C VAL A 363 -0.61 -14.13 17.71
N ASP A 364 0.71 -14.05 17.55
CA ASP A 364 1.41 -12.91 16.97
C ASP A 364 2.07 -13.27 15.64
N TRP A 365 1.98 -12.36 14.69
CA TRP A 365 2.79 -12.31 13.48
C TRP A 365 3.77 -11.14 13.61
N MET A 366 5.05 -11.46 13.77
CA MET A 366 6.14 -10.50 13.83
C MET A 366 6.57 -10.15 12.41
N VAL A 367 6.33 -8.91 11.98
CA VAL A 367 6.42 -8.51 10.57
C VAL A 367 7.82 -8.00 10.24
N VAL A 368 8.15 -6.82 10.78
CA VAL A 368 9.41 -6.12 10.49
C VAL A 368 9.94 -5.34 11.69
N ARG A 369 11.26 -5.17 11.71
CA ARG A 369 11.96 -4.18 12.51
C ARG A 369 12.35 -2.99 11.64
N ILE A 370 12.20 -1.78 12.15
CA ILE A 370 12.54 -0.55 11.46
C ILE A 370 13.51 0.25 12.32
N ASP A 371 14.63 0.66 11.71
CA ASP A 371 15.59 1.55 12.36
C ASP A 371 15.10 3.01 12.28
N GLY A 372 14.95 3.66 13.43
CA GLY A 372 14.41 5.02 13.50
C GLY A 372 15.34 6.13 12.98
N ASP A 373 16.64 5.85 12.78
CA ASP A 373 17.56 6.84 12.22
C ASP A 373 17.62 6.75 10.70
N SER A 374 17.84 5.54 10.19
CA SER A 374 18.02 5.27 8.76
C SER A 374 16.72 4.94 8.02
N GLN A 375 15.66 4.60 8.74
CA GLN A 375 14.42 4.03 8.20
C GLN A 375 14.65 2.71 7.41
N GLU A 376 15.78 2.06 7.64
CA GLU A 376 16.04 0.73 7.10
C GLU A 376 15.07 -0.29 7.72
N VAL A 377 14.56 -1.18 6.86
CA VAL A 377 13.55 -2.18 7.22
C VAL A 377 14.13 -3.56 7.05
N GLU A 378 13.97 -4.37 8.09
CA GLU A 378 14.44 -5.75 8.15
C GLU A 378 13.29 -6.68 8.55
N LEU A 379 13.13 -7.80 7.85
CA LEU A 379 12.14 -8.82 8.21
C LEU A 379 12.45 -9.38 9.60
N CYS A 380 11.41 -9.54 10.41
CA CYS A 380 11.58 -10.13 11.72
C CYS A 380 11.95 -11.63 11.61
N THR A 381 12.95 -12.04 12.38
CA THR A 381 13.21 -13.42 12.78
C THR A 381 13.16 -13.51 14.30
N PRO A 382 13.10 -14.72 14.90
CA PRO A 382 13.15 -14.88 16.35
C PRO A 382 14.37 -14.21 17.02
N GLU A 383 15.48 -14.05 16.30
CA GLU A 383 16.69 -13.39 16.80
C GLU A 383 16.59 -11.86 16.70
N ILE A 384 16.00 -11.35 15.62
CA ILE A 384 15.90 -9.90 15.34
C ILE A 384 14.77 -9.26 16.15
N CYS A 385 13.65 -9.96 16.24
CA CYS A 385 12.41 -9.54 16.89
C CYS A 385 11.92 -10.69 17.78
N PRO A 386 12.53 -10.95 18.95
CA PRO A 386 12.12 -12.05 19.79
C PRO A 386 10.62 -11.98 20.13
N PRO A 387 9.95 -13.14 20.29
CA PRO A 387 8.53 -13.16 20.59
C PRO A 387 8.22 -12.28 21.80
N PRO A 388 7.06 -11.62 21.83
CA PRO A 388 6.66 -10.83 22.98
C PRO A 388 6.70 -11.68 24.26
N GLY A 389 7.67 -11.40 25.14
CA GLY A 389 7.67 -11.88 26.52
C GLY A 389 6.62 -11.12 27.36
N LYS A 390 6.79 -11.08 28.69
CA LYS A 390 5.99 -10.22 29.60
C LYS A 390 6.31 -8.71 29.46
N TRP A 391 6.47 -8.21 28.24
CA TRP A 391 6.72 -6.79 27.94
C TRP A 391 5.44 -6.05 27.51
N ASP A 392 4.27 -6.69 27.64
CA ASP A 392 2.96 -6.26 27.13
C ASP A 392 2.00 -5.76 28.22
#